data_AF-A0A379WFR0-F1
#
_entry.id   AF-A0A379WFR0-F1
#
_cell.length_a   1.000
_cell.length_b   1.000
_cell.length_c   1.000
_cell.angle_alpha   90.00
_cell.angle_beta   90.00
_cell.angle_gamma   90.00
#
_symmetry.space_group_name_H-M   'P 1'
#
loop_
_entity.id
_entity.type
_entity.pdbx_description
1 polymer ?
#
loop_
_entity_poly.entity_id
_entity_poly.type
_entity_poly.pdbx_seq_one_letter_code
_entity_poly.pdbx_strand_id
1 'polypeptide(L)'
;MGTRLGLSADTADGKTYSCQLVGYQTPYTAFKEGDYTKCVQHYFNVNVVDDNGTTEPDVTPTPAPVTDENVAPVARIAGPVGAVEAGSPVSLSAEGSTDANGDKLTYTWMSQDGKTLSGQDKAVVIFNAPDVTQNTQYVVNLTVSDGTLSSTAVYTLNVKAKAAAADDEDKTTSYPAWSSSQKWNPGDIVNSNGALYQCKPFPEGSWCNVAPAYYEPGVGIAWADAWNAL
;
A
#
# COMPACT_ATOMS: atom_id res chain seq x y z
N MET A 1 8.13 28.03 63.06
CA MET A 1 8.70 29.24 62.44
C MET A 1 9.57 28.75 61.30
N GLY A 2 9.20 29.10 60.06
CA GLY A 2 9.80 28.53 58.85
C GLY A 2 11.20 29.06 58.60
N THR A 3 12.14 28.14 58.33
CA THR A 3 13.49 28.49 57.88
C THR A 3 13.49 28.54 56.36
N ARG A 4 14.02 29.66 55.88
CA ARG A 4 14.19 30.11 54.50
C ARG A 4 15.03 29.10 53.70
N LEU A 5 14.72 28.92 52.41
CA LEU A 5 15.70 28.39 51.46
C LEU A 5 15.93 29.41 50.33
N GLY A 6 17.10 30.04 50.43
CA GLY A 6 17.86 30.76 49.40
C GLY A 6 19.27 30.89 49.98
N LEU A 7 20.41 30.72 49.30
CA LEU A 7 20.86 30.85 47.91
C LEU A 7 22.11 29.93 47.70
N SER A 8 22.38 29.32 46.53
CA SER A 8 23.23 29.70 45.35
C SER A 8 24.76 29.81 45.54
N ALA A 9 25.51 29.00 44.77
CA ALA A 9 26.81 29.26 44.09
C ALA A 9 27.34 27.91 43.54
N ASP A 10 27.05 27.46 42.31
CA ASP A 10 27.90 27.69 41.13
C ASP A 10 27.18 27.23 39.84
N THR A 11 26.47 28.13 39.17
CA THR A 11 26.19 27.98 37.73
C THR A 11 26.79 29.17 37.03
N ALA A 12 27.54 28.93 35.95
CA ALA A 12 28.31 29.95 35.22
C ALA A 12 27.47 31.15 34.73
N ASP A 13 26.14 31.03 34.75
CA ASP A 13 25.20 32.00 34.19
C ASP A 13 24.30 32.69 35.25
N GLY A 14 24.43 32.37 36.55
CA GLY A 14 23.71 33.06 37.63
C GLY A 14 22.17 32.95 37.61
N LYS A 15 21.62 31.88 37.02
CA LYS A 15 20.16 31.67 36.91
C LYS A 15 19.63 30.67 37.95
N THR A 16 18.49 31.00 38.55
CA THR A 16 17.70 30.10 39.41
C THR A 16 16.67 29.37 38.56
N TYR A 17 16.69 28.04 38.54
CA TYR A 17 15.75 27.24 37.75
C TYR A 17 14.63 26.71 38.66
N SER A 18 13.39 27.07 38.36
CA SER A 18 12.21 26.41 38.93
C SER A 18 11.78 25.27 38.01
N CYS A 19 11.73 24.03 38.52
CA CYS A 19 11.13 22.92 37.76
C CYS A 19 9.62 23.13 37.64
N GLN A 20 9.14 23.12 36.39
CA GLN A 20 7.72 23.21 36.07
C GLN A 20 7.12 21.79 36.11
N LEU A 21 6.09 21.58 36.94
CA LEU A 21 5.37 20.31 37.00
C LEU A 21 4.72 20.02 35.64
N VAL A 22 5.15 18.95 34.96
CA VAL A 22 4.41 18.38 33.82
C VAL A 22 3.21 17.59 34.37
N GLY A 23 2.04 17.76 33.75
CA GLY A 23 0.70 17.52 34.30
C GLY A 23 0.32 16.10 34.77
N TYR A 24 1.26 15.17 34.86
CA TYR A 24 1.05 13.82 35.42
C TYR A 24 1.60 13.64 36.84
N GLN A 25 2.33 14.61 37.40
CA GLN A 25 2.82 14.51 38.77
C GLN A 25 1.83 15.17 39.74
N THR A 26 1.24 14.36 40.62
CA THR A 26 0.38 14.86 41.70
C THR A 26 1.25 15.38 42.86
N PRO A 27 0.71 16.23 43.77
CA PRO A 27 1.44 16.68 44.96
C PRO A 27 1.99 15.54 45.83
N TYR A 28 1.47 14.32 45.68
CA TYR A 28 1.91 13.12 46.39
C TYR A 28 3.17 12.46 45.80
N THR A 29 3.50 12.72 44.54
CA THR A 29 4.70 12.15 43.89
C THR A 29 5.88 13.10 43.91
N ALA A 30 5.64 14.42 43.81
CA ALA A 30 6.71 15.42 43.73
C ALA A 30 7.47 15.69 45.06
N PHE A 31 6.97 15.20 46.21
CA PHE A 31 7.56 15.44 47.53
C PHE A 31 8.14 14.20 48.22
N LYS A 32 8.35 13.10 47.48
CA LYS A 32 9.14 12.00 48.05
C LYS A 32 10.58 12.46 48.23
N GLU A 33 11.09 12.29 49.45
CA GLU A 33 12.48 12.62 49.80
C GLU A 33 13.44 11.93 48.82
N GLY A 34 14.35 12.72 48.22
CA GLY A 34 15.33 12.26 47.23
C GLY A 34 14.86 12.24 45.76
N ASP A 35 13.58 12.44 45.46
CA ASP A 35 13.09 12.46 44.06
C ASP A 35 13.61 13.69 43.29
N TYR A 36 13.71 14.83 43.99
CA TYR A 36 14.34 16.04 43.47
C TYR A 36 15.84 15.83 43.20
N THR A 37 16.56 15.21 44.14
CA THR A 37 18.00 14.88 43.99
C THR A 37 18.25 13.96 42.79
N LYS A 38 17.39 12.94 42.61
CA LYS A 38 17.48 12.01 41.47
C LYS A 38 17.21 12.68 40.12
N CYS A 39 16.23 13.57 40.06
CA CYS A 39 15.94 14.35 38.85
C CYS A 39 17.15 15.21 38.45
N VAL A 40 17.74 15.93 39.42
CA VAL A 40 18.89 16.80 39.16
C VAL A 40 20.12 15.99 38.74
N GLN A 41 20.43 14.87 39.40
CA GLN A 41 21.55 14.00 39.02
C GLN A 41 21.39 13.34 37.64
N HIS A 42 20.16 13.03 37.23
CA HIS A 42 19.90 12.39 35.94
C HIS A 42 20.10 13.35 34.76
N TYR A 43 19.68 14.61 34.91
CA TYR A 43 19.76 15.61 33.84
C TYR A 43 20.99 16.51 33.93
N PHE A 44 21.68 16.55 35.08
CA PHE A 44 22.86 17.38 35.30
C PHE A 44 23.94 16.60 36.04
N ASN A 45 25.18 16.70 35.57
CA ASN A 45 26.33 16.01 36.17
C ASN A 45 26.86 16.78 37.40
N VAL A 46 26.08 16.78 38.48
CA VAL A 46 26.38 17.52 39.73
C VAL A 46 26.40 16.59 40.94
N ASN A 47 27.29 16.89 41.90
CA ASN A 47 27.33 16.21 43.20
C ASN A 47 26.46 16.97 44.19
N VAL A 48 25.52 16.28 44.84
CA VAL A 48 24.64 16.87 45.86
C VAL A 48 25.28 16.66 47.23
N VAL A 49 25.52 17.75 47.95
CA VAL A 49 26.12 17.75 49.29
C VAL A 49 25.05 18.18 50.30
N ASP A 50 24.95 17.52 51.45
CA ASP A 50 24.02 17.89 52.51
C ASP A 50 24.59 19.01 53.43
N ASP A 51 23.72 19.63 54.24
CA ASP A 51 24.06 20.77 55.11
C ASP A 51 25.05 20.42 56.25
N ASN A 52 25.45 19.15 56.41
CA ASN A 52 26.34 18.69 57.48
C ASN A 52 27.79 18.43 57.03
N GLY A 53 28.11 18.60 55.75
CA GLY A 53 29.50 18.49 55.25
C GLY A 53 30.10 17.09 55.40
N THR A 54 29.28 16.09 55.71
CA THR A 54 29.67 14.69 55.74
C THR A 54 29.37 14.08 54.39
N THR A 55 30.42 13.80 53.62
CA THR A 55 30.31 12.90 52.46
C THR A 55 29.98 11.51 53.00
N GLU A 56 28.71 11.15 52.98
CA GLU A 56 28.30 9.74 53.12
C GLU A 56 29.11 8.93 52.09
N PRO A 57 29.74 7.80 52.45
CA PRO A 57 30.44 6.98 51.48
C PRO A 57 29.46 6.67 50.36
N ASP A 58 29.83 7.12 49.15
CA ASP A 58 29.12 6.92 47.90
C ASP A 58 28.79 5.43 47.76
N VAL A 59 27.63 5.03 48.26
CA VAL A 59 26.97 3.83 47.76
C VAL A 59 26.41 4.26 46.43
N THR A 60 27.27 4.27 45.41
CA THR A 60 26.82 4.29 44.02
C THR A 60 25.76 3.20 43.98
N PRO A 61 24.47 3.51 43.79
CA PRO A 61 23.48 2.46 43.69
C PRO A 61 23.95 1.64 42.51
N THR A 62 24.42 0.41 42.75
CA THR A 62 24.71 -0.53 41.68
C THR A 62 23.46 -0.51 40.82
N PRO A 63 23.53 -0.02 39.57
CA PRO A 63 22.33 0.10 38.75
C PRO A 63 21.71 -1.29 38.77
N ALA A 64 20.47 -1.37 39.25
CA ALA A 64 19.72 -2.61 39.15
C ALA A 64 19.84 -3.06 37.69
N PRO A 65 20.24 -4.31 37.40
CA PRO A 65 20.39 -4.75 36.03
C PRO A 65 19.07 -4.45 35.33
N VAL A 66 19.11 -3.56 34.34
CA VAL A 66 18.01 -3.42 33.40
C VAL A 66 17.93 -4.77 32.72
N THR A 67 16.96 -5.59 33.13
CA THR A 67 16.65 -6.80 32.40
C THR A 67 16.11 -6.31 31.06
N ASP A 68 16.91 -6.44 30.00
CA ASP A 68 16.44 -6.33 28.62
C ASP A 68 15.39 -7.42 28.41
N GLU A 69 14.16 -7.14 28.84
CA GLU A 69 13.03 -7.99 28.56
C GLU A 69 12.75 -7.90 27.05
N ASN A 70 12.56 -9.04 26.41
CA ASN A 70 12.27 -9.07 24.99
C ASN A 70 10.91 -8.39 24.72
N VAL A 71 10.86 -7.52 23.72
CA VAL A 71 9.67 -6.80 23.28
C VAL A 71 9.31 -7.26 21.87
N ALA A 72 8.03 -7.50 21.62
CA ALA A 72 7.58 -7.91 20.29
C ALA A 72 7.99 -6.87 19.21
N PRO A 73 8.35 -7.32 17.99
CA PRO A 73 8.77 -6.42 16.94
C PRO A 73 7.62 -5.52 16.46
N VAL A 74 7.92 -4.46 15.72
CA VAL A 74 6.94 -3.59 15.07
C VAL A 74 6.89 -3.92 13.57
N ALA A 75 5.82 -4.60 13.14
CA ALA A 75 5.58 -4.92 11.73
C ALA A 75 5.17 -3.67 10.93
N ARG A 76 5.78 -3.46 9.76
CA ARG A 76 5.40 -2.40 8.81
C ARG A 76 5.36 -2.95 7.38
N ILE A 77 4.40 -2.47 6.60
CA ILE A 77 4.28 -2.81 5.17
C ILE A 77 4.32 -1.52 4.35
N ALA A 78 5.14 -1.52 3.31
CA ALA A 78 5.15 -0.53 2.24
C ALA A 78 4.75 -1.19 0.92
N GLY A 79 4.08 -0.44 0.05
CA GLY A 79 3.58 -0.93 -1.24
C GLY A 79 3.11 0.20 -2.17
N PRO A 80 2.53 -0.15 -3.33
CA PRO A 80 2.06 0.81 -4.31
C PRO A 80 0.96 1.71 -3.77
N VAL A 81 1.05 3.01 -4.02
CA VAL A 81 0.00 3.98 -3.68
C VAL A 81 -1.12 3.94 -4.73
N GLY A 82 -2.37 4.01 -4.27
CA GLY A 82 -3.54 4.03 -5.16
C GLY A 82 -3.99 2.64 -5.60
N ALA A 83 -4.51 2.55 -6.83
CA ALA A 83 -5.07 1.33 -7.37
C ALA A 83 -4.20 0.77 -8.50
N VAL A 84 -4.03 -0.56 -8.51
CA VAL A 84 -3.29 -1.30 -9.53
C VAL A 84 -4.23 -2.06 -10.45
N GLU A 85 -3.78 -2.38 -11.66
CA GLU A 85 -4.57 -3.18 -12.61
C GLU A 85 -4.59 -4.66 -12.18
N ALA A 86 -5.70 -5.36 -12.39
CA ALA A 86 -5.77 -6.81 -12.17
C ALA A 86 -4.68 -7.54 -12.98
N GLY A 87 -4.07 -8.57 -12.38
CA GLY A 87 -2.96 -9.33 -12.98
C GLY A 87 -1.62 -8.60 -13.05
N SER A 88 -1.54 -7.32 -12.68
CA SER A 88 -0.28 -6.58 -12.67
C SER A 88 0.65 -7.05 -11.53
N PRO A 89 1.99 -7.00 -11.72
CA PRO A 89 2.93 -7.32 -10.66
C PRO A 89 2.88 -6.26 -9.55
N VAL A 90 2.76 -6.72 -8.31
CA VAL A 90 2.74 -5.92 -7.09
C VAL A 90 3.94 -6.30 -6.24
N SER A 91 4.65 -5.29 -5.73
CA SER A 91 5.74 -5.47 -4.77
C SER A 91 5.35 -4.90 -3.41
N LEU A 92 5.46 -5.71 -2.36
CA LEU A 92 5.30 -5.27 -0.98
C LEU A 92 6.62 -5.45 -0.23
N SER A 93 6.96 -4.50 0.64
CA SER A 93 8.18 -4.50 1.45
C SER A 93 7.86 -4.39 2.94
N ALA A 94 8.52 -5.22 3.74
CA ALA A 94 8.53 -5.21 5.20
C ALA A 94 9.81 -4.61 5.79
N GLU A 95 10.69 -4.03 4.97
CA GLU A 95 12.01 -3.51 5.39
C GLU A 95 11.91 -2.39 6.42
N GLY A 96 10.75 -1.73 6.55
CA GLY A 96 10.49 -0.75 7.60
C GLY A 96 10.16 -1.36 8.97
N SER A 97 10.10 -2.69 9.09
CA SER A 97 9.84 -3.36 10.37
C SER A 97 11.06 -3.29 11.27
N THR A 98 10.84 -3.10 12.57
CA THR A 98 11.92 -2.87 13.54
C THR A 98 11.74 -3.70 14.78
N ASP A 99 12.85 -4.03 15.42
CA ASP A 99 12.89 -4.67 16.74
C ASP A 99 13.64 -3.77 17.72
N ALA A 100 13.12 -3.64 18.95
CA ALA A 100 13.70 -2.73 19.96
C ALA A 100 14.94 -3.34 20.64
N ASN A 101 15.00 -4.67 20.71
CA ASN A 101 16.09 -5.44 21.28
C ASN A 101 17.20 -5.71 20.24
N GLY A 102 16.93 -5.45 18.97
CA GLY A 102 17.85 -5.63 17.86
C GLY A 102 17.86 -7.06 17.30
N ASP A 103 16.85 -7.85 17.62
CA ASP A 103 16.75 -9.25 17.23
C ASP A 103 16.55 -9.41 15.72
N LYS A 104 17.01 -10.56 15.20
CA LYS A 104 16.86 -10.88 13.79
C LYS A 104 15.39 -11.17 13.47
N LEU A 105 14.86 -10.44 12.49
CA LEU A 105 13.46 -10.58 12.08
C LEU A 105 13.27 -11.63 10.97
N THR A 106 12.15 -12.35 11.10
CA THR A 106 11.61 -13.29 10.12
C THR A 106 10.25 -12.78 9.63
N TYR A 107 9.92 -13.06 8.36
CA TYR A 107 8.74 -12.50 7.69
C TYR A 107 7.89 -13.59 7.07
N THR A 108 6.59 -13.56 7.35
CA THR A 108 5.58 -14.44 6.74
C THR A 108 4.48 -13.60 6.10
N TRP A 109 4.31 -13.73 4.80
CA TRP A 109 3.28 -13.04 4.03
C TRP A 109 2.14 -13.99 3.67
N MET A 110 0.90 -13.59 3.95
CA MET A 110 -0.31 -14.36 3.63
C MET A 110 -1.30 -13.50 2.84
N SER A 111 -1.84 -14.06 1.77
CA SER A 111 -2.99 -13.49 1.08
C SER A 111 -4.27 -13.62 1.90
N GLN A 112 -5.30 -12.87 1.52
CA GLN A 112 -6.66 -13.02 2.08
C GLN A 112 -7.22 -14.45 1.97
N ASP A 113 -6.76 -15.24 1.00
CA ASP A 113 -7.21 -16.63 0.79
C ASP A 113 -6.43 -17.63 1.67
N GLY A 114 -5.59 -17.14 2.58
CA GLY A 114 -4.74 -17.96 3.44
C GLY A 114 -3.55 -18.60 2.72
N LYS A 115 -3.25 -18.19 1.49
CA LYS A 115 -2.08 -18.69 0.75
C LYS A 115 -0.85 -17.90 1.13
N THR A 116 0.23 -18.60 1.45
CA THR A 116 1.53 -17.98 1.70
C THR A 116 2.07 -17.37 0.40
N LEU A 117 2.38 -16.07 0.40
CA LEU A 117 2.91 -15.35 -0.76
C LEU A 117 4.43 -15.51 -0.93
N SER A 118 5.15 -15.93 0.12
CA SER A 118 6.58 -16.19 0.07
C SER A 118 7.06 -17.21 1.11
N GLY A 119 8.19 -17.88 0.84
CA GLY A 119 8.93 -18.58 1.89
C GLY A 119 9.41 -17.61 2.98
N GLN A 120 9.66 -18.15 4.18
CA GLN A 120 10.14 -17.42 5.36
C GLN A 120 11.37 -16.55 5.04
N ASP A 121 11.52 -15.44 5.77
CA ASP A 121 12.69 -14.53 5.76
C ASP A 121 12.86 -13.60 4.55
N LYS A 122 11.84 -13.47 3.70
CA LYS A 122 11.83 -12.44 2.65
C LYS A 122 11.11 -11.18 3.11
N ALA A 123 11.87 -10.13 3.37
CA ALA A 123 11.32 -8.81 3.67
C ALA A 123 10.54 -8.23 2.47
N VAL A 124 10.92 -8.57 1.23
CA VAL A 124 10.24 -8.12 0.00
C VAL A 124 9.60 -9.28 -0.74
N VAL A 125 8.35 -9.11 -1.15
CA VAL A 125 7.59 -10.07 -1.95
C VAL A 125 7.07 -9.43 -3.23
N ILE A 126 7.01 -10.24 -4.29
CA ILE A 126 6.43 -9.86 -5.57
C ILE A 126 5.40 -10.92 -5.94
N PHE A 127 4.17 -10.50 -6.22
CA PHE A 127 3.08 -11.35 -6.65
C PHE A 127 2.22 -10.61 -7.67
N ASN A 128 1.39 -11.33 -8.43
CA ASN A 128 0.44 -10.69 -9.33
C ASN A 128 -0.86 -10.38 -8.58
N ALA A 129 -1.38 -9.16 -8.75
CA ALA A 129 -2.70 -8.81 -8.25
C ALA A 129 -3.77 -9.80 -8.76
N PRO A 130 -4.77 -10.17 -7.94
CA PRO A 130 -5.81 -11.11 -8.37
C PRO A 130 -6.54 -10.61 -9.61
N ASP A 131 -6.96 -11.55 -10.46
CA ASP A 131 -7.91 -11.25 -11.53
C ASP A 131 -9.29 -10.99 -10.93
N VAL A 132 -9.79 -9.76 -11.05
CA VAL A 132 -11.11 -9.33 -10.54
C VAL A 132 -11.93 -8.71 -11.66
N THR A 133 -13.25 -8.94 -11.68
CA THR A 133 -14.16 -8.37 -12.68
C THR A 133 -14.77 -7.03 -12.26
N GLN A 134 -14.60 -6.65 -10.99
CA GLN A 134 -15.02 -5.39 -10.41
C GLN A 134 -13.91 -4.84 -9.53
N ASN A 135 -13.86 -3.51 -9.37
CA ASN A 135 -12.91 -2.86 -8.47
C ASN A 135 -13.08 -3.44 -7.06
N THR A 136 -12.03 -4.03 -6.53
CA THR A 136 -12.08 -4.82 -5.29
C THR A 136 -10.86 -4.52 -4.43
N GLN A 137 -11.03 -4.58 -3.12
CA GLN A 137 -9.91 -4.53 -2.18
C GLN A 137 -9.36 -5.94 -1.95
N TYR A 138 -8.04 -6.07 -2.07
CA TYR A 138 -7.31 -7.29 -1.78
C TYR A 138 -6.46 -7.11 -0.53
N VAL A 139 -6.65 -7.96 0.47
CA VAL A 139 -5.97 -7.85 1.76
C VAL A 139 -4.77 -8.78 1.81
N VAL A 140 -3.64 -8.25 2.28
CA VAL A 140 -2.41 -9.01 2.55
C VAL A 140 -2.03 -8.83 4.02
N ASN A 141 -1.73 -9.94 4.69
CA ASN A 141 -1.27 -9.96 6.08
C ASN A 141 0.23 -10.25 6.12
N LEU A 142 0.96 -9.48 6.92
CA LEU A 142 2.34 -9.75 7.28
C LEU A 142 2.40 -10.16 8.75
N THR A 143 3.15 -11.21 9.05
CA THR A 143 3.61 -11.53 10.40
C THR A 143 5.13 -11.36 10.45
N VAL A 144 5.60 -10.57 11.41
CA VAL A 144 7.03 -10.38 11.71
C VAL A 144 7.34 -11.02 13.05
N SER A 145 8.38 -11.85 13.13
CA SER A 145 8.80 -12.48 14.39
C SER A 145 10.29 -12.33 14.64
N ASP A 146 10.65 -12.09 15.90
CA ASP A 146 12.02 -12.08 16.42
C ASP A 146 12.53 -13.51 16.80
N GLY A 147 11.71 -14.55 16.57
CA GLY A 147 11.99 -15.93 16.97
C GLY A 147 11.33 -16.38 18.28
N THR A 148 10.82 -15.44 19.08
CA THR A 148 10.11 -15.69 20.35
C THR A 148 8.76 -14.98 20.43
N LEU A 149 8.69 -13.71 20.05
CA LEU A 149 7.48 -12.91 19.93
C LEU A 149 7.22 -12.55 18.47
N SER A 150 6.01 -12.07 18.19
CA SER A 150 5.62 -11.66 16.85
C SER A 150 4.59 -10.55 16.87
N SER A 151 4.53 -9.79 15.77
CA SER A 151 3.48 -8.82 15.50
C SER A 151 2.99 -8.93 14.07
N THR A 152 1.84 -8.35 13.79
CA THR A 152 1.21 -8.39 12.47
C THR A 152 0.93 -7.01 11.91
N ALA A 153 0.93 -6.91 10.58
CA ALA A 153 0.50 -5.73 9.85
C ALA A 153 -0.41 -6.15 8.68
N VAL A 154 -1.30 -5.25 8.28
CA VAL A 154 -2.27 -5.48 7.20
C VAL A 154 -2.07 -4.44 6.12
N TYR A 155 -2.08 -4.90 4.87
CA TYR A 155 -2.04 -4.04 3.69
C TYR A 155 -3.29 -4.26 2.83
N THR A 156 -4.01 -3.18 2.55
CA THR A 156 -5.19 -3.20 1.67
C THR A 156 -4.79 -2.65 0.30
N LEU A 157 -4.70 -3.53 -0.68
CA LEU A 157 -4.44 -3.18 -2.07
C LEU A 157 -5.75 -2.90 -2.79
N ASN A 158 -5.87 -1.74 -3.45
CA ASN A 158 -6.99 -1.49 -4.35
C ASN A 158 -6.67 -2.10 -5.72
N VAL A 159 -7.46 -3.06 -6.16
CA VAL A 159 -7.30 -3.73 -7.45
C VAL A 159 -8.43 -3.26 -8.35
N LYS A 160 -8.08 -2.61 -9.47
CA LYS A 160 -9.05 -2.30 -10.51
C LYS A 160 -9.51 -3.58 -11.17
N ALA A 161 -10.78 -3.59 -11.57
CA ALA A 161 -11.29 -4.61 -12.47
C ALA A 161 -10.29 -4.82 -13.59
N LYS A 162 -9.97 -6.07 -13.90
CA LYS A 162 -9.42 -6.40 -15.20
C LYS A 162 -10.36 -5.74 -16.18
N ALA A 163 -9.82 -4.87 -17.04
CA ALA A 163 -10.58 -4.49 -18.22
C ALA A 163 -11.11 -5.80 -18.78
N ALA A 164 -12.43 -5.94 -18.85
CA ALA A 164 -13.00 -7.08 -19.54
C ALA A 164 -12.18 -7.16 -20.82
N ALA A 165 -11.48 -8.29 -21.06
CA ALA A 165 -11.09 -8.59 -22.42
C ALA A 165 -12.42 -8.46 -23.12
N ALA A 166 -12.60 -7.38 -23.88
CA ALA A 166 -13.91 -6.88 -24.22
C ALA A 166 -14.73 -8.12 -24.57
N ASP A 167 -15.70 -8.47 -23.72
CA ASP A 167 -16.82 -9.18 -24.31
C ASP A 167 -17.23 -8.19 -25.38
N ASP A 168 -17.11 -8.65 -26.62
CA ASP A 168 -17.26 -7.94 -27.87
C ASP A 168 -18.63 -7.23 -27.88
N GLU A 169 -18.70 -6.14 -27.15
CA GLU A 169 -19.77 -5.14 -27.08
C GLU A 169 -19.20 -3.77 -27.52
N ASP A 170 -18.00 -3.79 -28.09
CA ASP A 170 -17.68 -3.00 -29.26
C ASP A 170 -17.73 -3.94 -30.46
N LYS A 171 -18.79 -3.83 -31.24
CA LYS A 171 -18.96 -4.56 -32.49
C LYS A 171 -17.98 -3.99 -33.51
N THR A 172 -16.67 -4.20 -33.33
CA THR A 172 -15.77 -4.28 -34.48
C THR A 172 -16.08 -5.60 -35.19
N THR A 173 -17.27 -5.70 -35.77
CA THR A 173 -17.46 -6.64 -36.86
C THR A 173 -16.51 -6.16 -37.94
N SER A 174 -15.32 -6.76 -37.99
CA SER A 174 -14.44 -6.65 -39.13
C SER A 174 -15.18 -7.31 -40.29
N TYR A 175 -16.03 -6.53 -40.95
CA TYR A 175 -16.73 -6.96 -42.13
C TYR A 175 -15.70 -7.27 -43.21
N PRO A 176 -15.80 -8.43 -43.89
CA PRO A 176 -14.85 -8.77 -44.94
C PRO A 176 -14.85 -7.65 -45.99
N ALA A 177 -13.66 -7.34 -46.52
CA ALA A 177 -13.55 -6.46 -47.67
C ALA A 177 -14.36 -7.07 -48.82
N TRP A 178 -15.18 -6.26 -49.48
CA TRP A 178 -15.95 -6.71 -50.63
C TRP A 178 -15.01 -7.20 -51.74
N SER A 179 -15.41 -8.28 -52.40
CA SER A 179 -14.69 -8.87 -53.53
C SER A 179 -15.68 -9.44 -54.53
N SER A 180 -15.42 -9.21 -55.82
CA SER A 180 -16.18 -9.79 -56.92
C SER A 180 -15.96 -11.30 -57.10
N SER A 181 -14.94 -11.88 -56.45
CA SER A 181 -14.65 -13.31 -56.50
C SER A 181 -15.31 -14.11 -55.38
N GLN A 182 -15.84 -13.42 -54.36
CA GLN A 182 -16.60 -14.03 -53.26
C GLN A 182 -18.10 -13.96 -53.54
N LYS A 183 -18.81 -14.97 -53.03
CA LYS A 183 -20.28 -14.98 -53.05
C LYS A 183 -20.82 -14.41 -51.75
N TRP A 184 -21.73 -13.47 -51.87
CA TRP A 184 -22.40 -12.75 -50.79
C TRP A 184 -23.86 -13.18 -50.71
N ASN A 185 -24.30 -13.58 -49.53
CA ASN A 185 -25.68 -13.93 -49.28
C ASN A 185 -26.49 -12.69 -48.88
N PRO A 186 -27.81 -12.68 -49.13
CA PRO A 186 -28.70 -11.66 -48.60
C PRO A 186 -28.52 -11.47 -47.09
N GLY A 187 -28.29 -10.23 -46.67
CA GLY A 187 -28.03 -9.85 -45.28
C GLY A 187 -26.55 -9.76 -44.89
N ASP A 188 -25.63 -10.27 -45.71
CA ASP A 188 -24.18 -10.14 -45.47
C ASP A 188 -23.75 -8.67 -45.54
N ILE A 189 -22.85 -8.29 -44.65
CA ILE A 189 -22.30 -6.92 -44.59
C ILE A 189 -20.83 -6.97 -44.97
N VAL A 190 -20.42 -6.07 -45.85
CA VAL A 190 -19.06 -5.98 -46.40
C VAL A 190 -18.51 -4.57 -46.24
N ASN A 191 -17.18 -4.46 -46.20
CA ASN A 191 -16.48 -3.18 -46.27
C ASN A 191 -16.05 -2.90 -47.72
N SER A 192 -16.46 -1.78 -48.30
CA SER A 192 -15.98 -1.29 -49.59
C SER A 192 -15.49 0.15 -49.44
N ASN A 193 -14.21 0.38 -49.72
CA ASN A 193 -13.55 1.69 -49.62
C ASN A 193 -13.72 2.39 -48.24
N GLY A 194 -13.78 1.62 -47.15
CA GLY A 194 -13.91 2.15 -45.80
C GLY A 194 -15.34 2.43 -45.35
N ALA A 195 -16.35 2.17 -46.20
CA ALA A 195 -17.76 2.24 -45.86
C ALA A 195 -18.39 0.83 -45.83
N LEU A 196 -19.48 0.68 -45.08
CA LEU A 196 -20.15 -0.60 -44.88
C LEU A 196 -21.43 -0.70 -45.71
N TYR A 197 -21.65 -1.87 -46.29
CA TYR A 197 -22.78 -2.15 -47.16
C TYR A 197 -23.37 -3.51 -46.87
N GLN A 198 -24.69 -3.58 -46.75
CA GLN A 198 -25.43 -4.82 -46.53
C GLN A 198 -26.09 -5.30 -47.81
N CYS A 199 -25.87 -6.55 -48.21
CA CYS A 199 -26.55 -7.15 -49.34
C CYS A 199 -28.04 -7.23 -49.04
N LYS A 200 -28.88 -6.74 -49.96
CA LYS A 200 -30.33 -6.69 -49.75
C LYS A 200 -30.95 -8.10 -49.65
N PRO A 201 -32.13 -8.22 -49.02
CA PRO A 201 -32.95 -9.43 -49.11
C PRO A 201 -33.27 -9.82 -50.56
N PHE A 202 -33.66 -11.08 -50.76
CA PHE A 202 -34.20 -11.52 -52.05
C PHE A 202 -35.51 -10.78 -52.36
N PRO A 203 -35.78 -10.35 -53.61
CA PRO A 203 -35.05 -10.67 -54.86
C PRO A 203 -33.82 -9.82 -55.17
N GLU A 204 -33.72 -8.60 -54.64
CA GLU A 204 -32.69 -7.60 -54.98
C GLU A 204 -31.27 -8.06 -54.61
N GLY A 205 -31.15 -8.86 -53.54
CA GLY A 205 -29.90 -9.49 -53.11
C GLY A 205 -29.25 -10.42 -54.14
N SER A 206 -29.98 -10.82 -55.18
CA SER A 206 -29.41 -11.58 -56.30
C SER A 206 -28.36 -10.76 -57.07
N TRP A 207 -28.44 -9.43 -57.01
CA TRP A 207 -27.51 -8.53 -57.69
C TRP A 207 -26.17 -8.32 -56.96
N CYS A 208 -26.06 -8.75 -55.69
CA CYS A 208 -24.82 -8.64 -54.91
C CYS A 208 -23.64 -9.46 -55.48
N ASN A 209 -23.91 -10.38 -56.41
CA ASN A 209 -22.96 -11.37 -56.94
C ASN A 209 -22.75 -11.29 -58.45
N VAL A 210 -23.36 -10.31 -59.13
CA VAL A 210 -23.33 -10.22 -60.59
C VAL A 210 -22.91 -8.83 -61.04
N ALA A 211 -22.35 -8.76 -62.25
CA ALA A 211 -21.95 -7.52 -62.92
C ALA A 211 -21.34 -6.44 -61.99
N PRO A 212 -20.15 -6.69 -61.39
CA PRO A 212 -19.50 -5.79 -60.44
C PRO A 212 -19.41 -4.32 -60.88
N ALA A 213 -19.18 -4.07 -62.18
CA ALA A 213 -19.14 -2.72 -62.74
C ALA A 213 -20.42 -1.88 -62.49
N TYR A 214 -21.56 -2.55 -62.24
CA TYR A 214 -22.84 -1.90 -61.94
C TYR A 214 -23.21 -1.99 -60.45
N TYR A 215 -22.92 -3.12 -59.80
CA TYR A 215 -23.44 -3.45 -58.46
C TYR A 215 -22.37 -3.51 -57.35
N GLU A 216 -21.14 -3.11 -57.61
CA GLU A 216 -20.11 -2.98 -56.58
C GLU A 216 -20.52 -1.96 -55.50
N PRO A 217 -20.57 -2.34 -54.22
CA PRO A 217 -21.07 -1.49 -53.14
C PRO A 217 -20.25 -0.20 -53.04
N GLY A 218 -20.95 0.95 -53.14
CA GLY A 218 -20.36 2.29 -53.05
C GLY A 218 -19.66 2.78 -54.32
N VAL A 219 -19.56 1.98 -55.39
CA VAL A 219 -18.80 2.32 -56.61
C VAL A 219 -19.65 2.20 -57.88
N GLY A 220 -20.36 1.10 -58.07
CA GLY A 220 -21.10 0.81 -59.31
C GLY A 220 -22.29 1.75 -59.54
N ILE A 221 -22.60 2.09 -60.79
CA ILE A 221 -23.65 3.09 -61.08
C ILE A 221 -25.06 2.73 -60.58
N ALA A 222 -25.29 1.45 -60.25
CA ALA A 222 -26.55 0.92 -59.73
C ALA A 222 -26.34 0.16 -58.41
N TRP A 223 -25.27 0.43 -57.65
CA TRP A 223 -24.92 -0.30 -56.44
C TRP A 223 -26.06 -0.34 -55.41
N ALA A 224 -26.83 0.75 -55.32
CA ALA A 224 -27.93 0.90 -54.39
C ALA A 224 -29.11 -0.04 -54.69
N ASP A 225 -29.19 -0.65 -55.88
CA ASP A 225 -30.21 -1.65 -56.19
C ASP A 225 -29.91 -2.99 -55.51
N ALA A 226 -28.64 -3.30 -55.25
CA ALA A 226 -28.18 -4.55 -54.65
C ALA A 226 -27.83 -4.42 -53.15
N TRP A 227 -27.41 -3.23 -52.71
CA TRP A 227 -26.87 -3.00 -51.36
C TRP A 227 -27.57 -1.86 -50.63
N ASN A 228 -27.67 -1.98 -49.31
CA ASN A 228 -27.99 -0.88 -48.40
C ASN A 228 -26.68 -0.33 -47.81
N ALA A 229 -26.45 0.98 -47.88
CA ALA A 229 -25.36 1.60 -47.11
C ALA A 229 -25.73 1.64 -45.62
N LEU A 230 -24.75 1.39 -44.75
CA LEU A 230 -24.89 1.41 -43.28
C LEU A 230 -24.17 2.61 -42.65
#